data_AF-A0A7C7BYF9-F1
#
_entry.id   AF-A0A7C7BYF9-F1
#
_cell.length_a   1.000
_cell.length_b   1.000
_cell.length_c   1.000
_cell.angle_alpha   90.00
_cell.angle_beta   90.00
_cell.angle_gamma   90.00
#
_symmetry.space_group_name_H-M   'P 1'
#
loop_
_entity.id
_entity.type
_entity.pdbx_description
1 polymer ?
#
loop_
_entity_poly.entity_id
_entity_poly.type
_entity_poly.pdbx_seq_one_letter_code
_entity_poly.pdbx_strand_id
1 'polypeptide(L)'
;MSFLESTFSGSEMSVRGLAADYFDGLAAIGGNENQRNIVLFLGSTIGNMKIAEAEQFLRKLNEALNSGDYVMIGFDLMKHPKILYAAYNDPTGVFETFNLHLLDVINDRLGADFIKRHYVQQGQYNPRTHAVESYIFSTREQVVSIEALDSEFYFAAWEAMQTEHSYKYTQHEIETLAAHSGYEVVKHLFDANHYFMDSIWEVKK
;
A
#
# COMPACT_ATOMS: atom_id res chain seq x y z
N MET A 1 33.14 6.51 13.64
CA MET A 1 32.27 5.34 13.39
C MET A 1 30.96 5.56 14.08
N SER A 2 29.86 5.22 13.43
CA SER A 2 28.53 5.26 14.07
C SER A 2 28.45 4.19 15.18
N PHE A 3 27.56 4.38 16.17
CA PHE A 3 27.31 3.39 17.22
C PHE A 3 27.00 1.99 16.65
N LEU A 4 26.34 1.92 15.50
CA LEU A 4 25.99 0.68 14.82
C LEU A 4 27.24 -0.03 14.29
N GLU A 5 28.14 0.70 13.62
CA GLU A 5 29.40 0.14 13.11
C GLU A 5 30.28 -0.38 14.24
N SER A 6 30.39 0.35 15.37
CA SER A 6 31.20 -0.11 16.49
C SER A 6 30.61 -1.34 17.19
N THR A 7 29.27 -1.44 17.25
CA THR A 7 28.59 -2.52 17.99
C THR A 7 28.43 -3.79 17.14
N PHE A 8 28.27 -3.66 15.83
CA PHE A 8 27.92 -4.77 14.94
C PHE A 8 28.96 -5.06 13.85
N SER A 9 30.16 -4.47 13.91
CA SER A 9 31.24 -4.64 12.90
C SER A 9 31.63 -6.10 12.59
N GLY A 10 31.41 -7.04 13.51
CA GLY A 10 31.67 -8.47 13.31
C GLY A 10 30.45 -9.32 12.94
N SER A 11 29.28 -8.70 12.71
CA SER A 11 28.05 -9.43 12.40
C SER A 11 28.00 -9.75 10.89
N GLU A 12 27.87 -11.02 10.55
CA GLU A 12 27.62 -11.43 9.16
C GLU A 12 26.12 -11.32 8.85
N MET A 13 25.77 -10.64 7.76
CA MET A 13 24.40 -10.53 7.26
C MET A 13 24.23 -11.44 6.05
N SER A 14 23.37 -12.45 6.16
CA SER A 14 22.92 -13.24 5.01
C SER A 14 21.73 -12.54 4.35
N VAL A 15 21.73 -12.43 3.03
CA VAL A 15 20.64 -11.82 2.25
C VAL A 15 20.10 -12.85 1.26
N ARG A 16 18.79 -13.06 1.29
CA ARG A 16 18.08 -13.93 0.37
C ARG A 16 16.90 -13.19 -0.25
N GLY A 17 16.89 -13.07 -1.57
CA GLY A 17 15.74 -12.56 -2.32
C GLY A 17 14.73 -13.65 -2.62
N LEU A 18 13.44 -13.29 -2.61
CA LEU A 18 12.33 -14.18 -2.95
C LEU A 18 11.32 -13.44 -3.84
N ALA A 19 10.91 -14.08 -4.94
CA ALA A 19 9.86 -13.60 -5.82
C ALA A 19 8.61 -14.45 -5.60
N ALA A 20 7.71 -13.96 -4.76
CA ALA A 20 6.47 -14.63 -4.39
C ALA A 20 5.47 -13.60 -3.84
N ASP A 21 4.20 -13.98 -3.78
CA ASP A 21 3.21 -13.24 -3.01
C ASP A 21 3.53 -13.30 -1.50
N TYR A 22 3.03 -12.34 -0.72
CA TYR A 22 3.47 -12.12 0.66
C TYR A 22 3.49 -13.39 1.53
N PHE A 23 2.38 -14.13 1.56
CA PHE A 23 2.24 -15.29 2.45
C PHE A 23 2.95 -16.53 1.93
N ASP A 24 3.06 -16.69 0.61
CA ASP A 24 3.87 -17.76 0.01
C ASP A 24 5.37 -17.52 0.29
N GLY A 25 5.81 -16.27 0.19
CA GLY A 25 7.16 -15.83 0.56
C GLY A 25 7.45 -16.05 2.04
N LEU A 26 6.54 -15.66 2.93
CA LEU A 26 6.66 -15.88 4.38
C LEU A 26 6.70 -17.37 4.73
N ALA A 27 5.84 -18.19 4.12
CA ALA A 27 5.86 -19.64 4.31
C ALA A 27 7.19 -20.27 3.87
N ALA A 28 7.84 -19.73 2.84
CA ALA A 28 9.13 -20.21 2.35
C ALA A 28 10.33 -19.86 3.28
N ILE A 29 10.16 -18.94 4.24
CA ILE A 29 11.21 -18.53 5.20
C ILE A 29 10.87 -18.83 6.66
N GLY A 30 9.62 -19.18 6.96
CA GLY A 30 9.17 -19.53 8.31
C GLY A 30 9.66 -20.90 8.80
N GLY A 31 9.29 -21.24 10.05
CA GLY A 31 9.48 -22.59 10.61
C GLY A 31 10.67 -22.79 11.55
N ASN A 32 11.45 -21.75 11.85
CA ASN A 32 12.48 -21.82 12.88
C ASN A 32 11.99 -21.19 14.19
N GLU A 33 11.38 -21.99 15.06
CA GLU A 33 10.80 -21.56 16.35
C GLU A 33 11.82 -20.90 17.29
N ASN A 34 13.12 -21.13 17.07
CA ASN A 34 14.20 -20.58 17.89
C ASN A 34 14.71 -19.21 17.42
N GLN A 35 14.10 -18.61 16.40
CA GLN A 35 14.48 -17.29 15.89
C GLN A 35 13.32 -16.31 16.05
N ARG A 36 13.66 -15.12 16.56
CA ARG A 36 12.74 -14.00 16.64
C ARG A 36 12.82 -13.18 15.36
N ASN A 37 11.69 -12.98 14.71
CA ASN A 37 11.59 -12.27 13.45
C ASN A 37 11.06 -10.84 13.65
N ILE A 38 11.45 -9.95 12.74
CA ILE A 38 10.79 -8.67 12.54
C ILE A 38 10.39 -8.55 11.07
N VAL A 39 9.09 -8.32 10.82
CA VAL A 39 8.58 -8.03 9.48
C VAL A 39 8.47 -6.52 9.29
N LEU A 40 9.06 -6.00 8.23
CA LEU A 40 8.96 -4.59 7.84
C LEU A 40 7.93 -4.45 6.71
N PHE A 41 6.78 -3.84 7.01
CA PHE A 41 5.72 -3.57 6.03
C PHE A 41 5.56 -2.06 5.85
N LEU A 42 6.43 -1.48 5.04
CA LEU A 42 6.67 -0.04 4.97
C LEU A 42 5.90 0.64 3.81
N GLY A 43 6.01 1.96 3.74
CA GLY A 43 5.52 2.76 2.62
C GLY A 43 4.01 3.01 2.58
N SER A 44 3.29 2.74 3.67
CA SER A 44 1.82 2.88 3.75
C SER A 44 1.05 2.02 2.74
N THR A 45 1.64 0.92 2.28
CA THR A 45 0.99 -0.06 1.39
C THR A 45 -0.30 -0.61 2.00
N ILE A 46 -0.38 -0.71 3.33
CA ILE A 46 -1.60 -1.09 4.06
C ILE A 46 -2.76 -0.13 3.80
N GLY A 47 -2.47 1.12 3.44
CA GLY A 47 -3.45 2.12 3.04
C GLY A 47 -4.12 1.82 1.71
N ASN A 48 -3.68 0.84 0.93
CA ASN A 48 -4.33 0.45 -0.31
C ASN A 48 -5.43 -0.61 -0.11
N MET A 49 -5.62 -1.04 1.15
CA MET A 49 -6.64 -2.00 1.55
C MET A 49 -7.72 -1.26 2.34
N LYS A 50 -8.99 -1.66 2.17
CA LYS A 50 -10.03 -1.23 3.10
C LYS A 50 -9.69 -1.70 4.50
N ILE A 51 -10.18 -1.01 5.53
CA ILE A 51 -9.90 -1.36 6.94
C ILE A 51 -10.16 -2.84 7.24
N ALA A 52 -11.28 -3.40 6.76
CA ALA A 52 -11.59 -4.82 6.96
C ALA A 52 -10.63 -5.77 6.24
N GLU A 53 -10.15 -5.41 5.05
CA GLU A 53 -9.15 -6.17 4.28
C GLU A 53 -7.78 -6.09 4.96
N ALA A 54 -7.40 -4.90 5.45
CA ALA A 54 -6.18 -4.68 6.21
C ALA A 54 -6.17 -5.51 7.50
N GLU A 55 -7.28 -5.54 8.25
CA GLU A 55 -7.41 -6.36 9.45
C GLU A 55 -7.26 -7.86 9.13
N GLN A 56 -7.92 -8.34 8.07
CA GLN A 56 -7.77 -9.74 7.63
C GLN A 56 -6.35 -10.07 7.20
N PHE A 57 -5.69 -9.17 6.46
CA PHE A 57 -4.29 -9.31 6.08
C PHE A 57 -3.38 -9.42 7.31
N LEU A 58 -3.58 -8.54 8.30
CA LEU A 58 -2.81 -8.53 9.53
C LEU A 58 -3.06 -9.77 10.40
N ARG A 59 -4.29 -10.27 10.47
CA ARG A 59 -4.59 -11.55 11.15
C ARG A 59 -3.83 -12.71 10.50
N LYS A 60 -3.83 -12.80 9.17
CA LYS A 60 -3.05 -13.81 8.44
C LYS A 60 -1.54 -13.66 8.66
N LEU A 61 -1.05 -12.43 8.73
CA LEU A 61 0.35 -12.15 9.06
C LEU A 61 0.68 -12.60 10.49
N ASN A 62 -0.22 -12.39 11.45
CA ASN A 62 -0.06 -12.83 12.83
C ASN A 62 0.03 -14.36 12.91
N GLU A 63 -0.85 -15.07 12.20
CA GLU A 63 -0.88 -16.53 12.13
C GLU A 63 0.45 -17.11 11.60
N ALA A 64 1.07 -16.43 10.63
CA ALA A 64 2.33 -16.83 10.01
C ALA A 64 3.58 -16.56 10.87
N LEU A 65 3.47 -15.78 11.95
CA LEU A 65 4.58 -15.38 12.83
C LEU A 65 4.53 -16.12 14.17
N ASN A 66 5.63 -16.11 14.93
CA ASN A 66 5.67 -16.68 16.28
C ASN A 66 5.25 -15.66 17.34
N SER A 67 4.78 -16.13 18.50
CA SER A 67 4.51 -15.24 19.64
C SER A 67 5.81 -14.50 20.04
N GLY A 68 5.73 -13.18 20.20
CA GLY A 68 6.89 -12.35 20.49
C GLY A 68 7.75 -11.95 19.28
N ASP A 69 7.38 -12.35 18.06
CA ASP A 69 7.86 -11.72 16.84
C ASP A 69 7.29 -10.29 16.72
N TYR A 70 7.92 -9.47 15.88
CA TYR A 70 7.53 -8.08 15.69
C TYR A 70 7.10 -7.79 14.25
N VAL A 71 6.22 -6.81 14.10
CA VAL A 71 5.93 -6.16 12.83
C VAL A 71 6.17 -4.66 12.99
N MET A 72 6.78 -4.04 11.98
CA MET A 72 6.91 -2.59 11.87
C MET A 72 6.15 -2.17 10.61
N ILE A 73 5.07 -1.42 10.81
CA ILE A 73 4.15 -1.05 9.73
C ILE A 73 4.15 0.47 9.58
N GLY A 74 4.37 0.94 8.36
CA GLY A 74 4.28 2.36 8.04
C GLY A 74 2.84 2.75 7.70
N PHE A 75 2.35 3.84 8.30
CA PHE A 75 1.01 4.39 8.08
C PHE A 75 1.09 5.85 7.67
N ASP A 76 0.45 6.20 6.55
CA ASP A 76 0.21 7.59 6.18
C ASP A 76 -0.97 8.14 7.01
N LEU A 77 -0.70 9.19 7.78
CA LEU A 77 -1.65 9.68 8.77
C LEU A 77 -2.68 10.66 8.17
N MET A 78 -3.82 10.76 8.83
CA MET A 78 -4.76 11.85 8.59
C MET A 78 -4.07 13.20 8.82
N LYS A 79 -4.19 14.09 7.82
CA LYS A 79 -3.57 15.43 7.82
C LYS A 79 -4.45 16.39 7.03
N HIS A 80 -4.00 17.64 6.89
CA HIS A 80 -4.77 18.66 6.20
C HIS A 80 -5.18 18.22 4.77
N PRO A 81 -6.48 18.26 4.41
CA PRO A 81 -6.97 17.72 3.12
C PRO A 81 -6.30 18.32 1.88
N LYS A 82 -5.87 19.58 1.92
CA LYS A 82 -5.11 20.20 0.81
C LYS A 82 -3.74 19.53 0.59
N ILE A 83 -3.09 19.03 1.64
CA ILE A 83 -1.82 18.31 1.52
C ILE A 83 -2.07 16.95 0.88
N LEU A 84 -3.10 16.24 1.35
CA LEU A 84 -3.55 14.97 0.76
C LEU A 84 -3.91 15.14 -0.72
N TYR A 85 -4.64 16.20 -1.06
CA TYR A 85 -4.98 16.53 -2.45
C TYR A 85 -3.74 16.78 -3.30
N ALA A 86 -2.80 17.60 -2.82
CA ALA A 86 -1.61 17.97 -3.59
C ALA A 86 -0.67 16.78 -3.85
N ALA A 87 -0.64 15.78 -2.97
CA ALA A 87 0.20 14.59 -3.14
C ALA A 87 -0.23 13.69 -4.32
N TYR A 88 -1.49 13.77 -4.75
CA TYR A 88 -2.08 12.96 -5.83
C TYR A 88 -2.47 13.78 -7.07
N ASN A 89 -2.26 15.09 -7.02
CA ASN A 89 -2.57 16.03 -8.09
C ASN A 89 -1.39 16.99 -8.25
N ASP A 90 -0.18 16.44 -8.36
CA ASP A 90 1.02 17.24 -8.44
C ASP A 90 1.03 18.06 -9.74
N PRO A 91 1.44 19.33 -9.70
CA PRO A 91 1.42 20.20 -10.87
C PRO A 91 2.48 19.82 -11.92
N THR A 92 3.38 18.88 -11.61
CA THR A 92 4.40 18.40 -12.55
C THR A 92 3.88 17.28 -13.45
N GLY A 93 2.70 16.73 -13.16
CA GLY A 93 2.05 15.67 -13.93
C GLY A 93 2.68 14.29 -13.74
N VAL A 94 3.54 14.12 -12.73
CA VAL A 94 4.26 12.86 -12.48
C VAL A 94 3.29 11.78 -12.01
N PHE A 95 2.39 12.11 -11.08
CA PHE A 95 1.39 11.19 -10.57
C PHE A 95 0.37 10.80 -11.65
N GLU A 96 -0.09 11.75 -12.47
CA GLU A 96 -0.96 11.44 -13.62
C GLU A 96 -0.27 10.49 -14.60
N THR A 97 0.99 10.75 -14.95
CA THR A 97 1.77 9.89 -15.84
C THR A 97 1.91 8.47 -15.28
N PHE A 98 2.17 8.35 -13.98
CA PHE A 98 2.22 7.08 -13.26
C PHE A 98 0.87 6.35 -13.29
N ASN A 99 -0.22 7.03 -12.95
CA ASN A 99 -1.54 6.40 -12.87
C ASN A 99 -2.04 5.95 -14.26
N LEU A 100 -1.86 6.78 -15.28
CA LEU A 100 -2.21 6.44 -16.66
C LEU A 100 -1.32 5.36 -17.28
N HIS A 101 -0.17 5.04 -16.68
CA HIS A 101 0.67 3.92 -17.14
C HIS A 101 -0.05 2.56 -17.02
N LEU A 102 -1.03 2.44 -16.11
CA LEU A 102 -1.90 1.27 -16.04
C LEU A 102 -2.51 0.91 -17.40
N LEU A 103 -2.89 1.91 -18.20
CA LEU A 103 -3.45 1.69 -19.53
C LEU A 103 -2.43 1.07 -20.49
N ASP A 104 -1.15 1.46 -20.41
CA ASP A 104 -0.10 0.83 -21.23
C ASP A 104 0.11 -0.63 -20.81
N VAL A 105 0.07 -0.90 -19.51
CA VAL A 105 0.23 -2.25 -18.98
C VAL A 105 -0.92 -3.14 -19.45
N ILE A 106 -2.16 -2.64 -19.43
CA ILE A 106 -3.31 -3.39 -19.93
C ILE A 106 -3.19 -3.63 -21.45
N ASN A 107 -2.75 -2.62 -22.21
CA ASN A 107 -2.48 -2.77 -23.64
C ASN A 107 -1.44 -3.87 -23.91
N ASP A 108 -0.30 -3.83 -23.22
CA ASP A 108 0.81 -4.79 -23.40
C ASP A 108 0.45 -6.20 -22.94
N ARG A 109 -0.19 -6.34 -21.77
CA ARG A 109 -0.44 -7.63 -21.14
C ARG A 109 -1.69 -8.34 -21.63
N LEU A 110 -2.71 -7.60 -22.03
CA LEU A 110 -4.04 -8.13 -22.35
C LEU A 110 -4.47 -7.85 -23.81
N GLY A 111 -3.61 -7.25 -24.63
CA GLY A 111 -3.93 -6.91 -26.01
C GLY A 111 -5.05 -5.89 -26.11
N ALA A 112 -5.02 -4.87 -25.25
CA ALA A 112 -5.99 -3.77 -25.28
C ALA A 112 -5.52 -2.61 -26.18
N ASP A 113 -6.46 -1.74 -26.56
CA ASP A 113 -6.23 -0.61 -27.47
C ASP A 113 -6.47 0.77 -26.84
N PHE A 114 -6.27 0.92 -25.51
CA PHE A 114 -6.42 2.20 -24.82
C PHE A 114 -5.53 3.29 -25.43
N ILE A 115 -6.14 4.42 -25.82
CA ILE A 115 -5.42 5.61 -26.27
C ILE A 115 -5.25 6.57 -25.09
N LYS A 116 -4.09 6.54 -24.44
CA LYS A 116 -3.82 7.28 -23.18
C LYS A 116 -4.20 8.76 -23.19
N ARG A 117 -3.92 9.48 -24.29
CA ARG A 117 -4.26 10.93 -24.44
C ARG A 117 -5.77 11.24 -24.38
N HIS A 118 -6.63 10.22 -24.33
CA HIS A 118 -8.07 10.37 -24.18
C HIS A 118 -8.51 10.18 -22.73
N TYR A 119 -7.57 10.07 -21.79
CA TYR A 119 -7.80 9.95 -20.37
C TYR A 119 -7.06 11.04 -19.60
N VAL A 120 -7.62 11.43 -18.47
CA VAL A 120 -7.03 12.39 -17.51
C VAL A 120 -7.17 11.80 -16.10
N GLN A 121 -6.18 12.04 -15.23
CA GLN A 121 -6.24 11.57 -13.85
C GLN A 121 -6.75 12.68 -12.93
N GLN A 122 -7.48 12.30 -11.88
CA GLN A 122 -7.81 13.20 -10.80
C GLN A 122 -7.92 12.43 -9.48
N GLY A 123 -7.20 12.91 -8.46
CA GLY A 123 -7.27 12.43 -7.10
C GLY A 123 -8.23 13.29 -6.27
N GLN A 124 -9.05 12.66 -5.43
CA GLN A 124 -9.96 13.34 -4.53
C GLN A 124 -9.88 12.75 -3.12
N TYR A 125 -9.79 13.62 -2.12
CA TYR A 125 -9.99 13.18 -0.73
C TYR A 125 -11.48 12.96 -0.45
N ASN A 126 -11.82 11.75 0.02
CA ASN A 126 -13.16 11.39 0.43
C ASN A 126 -13.26 11.36 1.97
N PRO A 127 -13.96 12.33 2.59
CA PRO A 127 -14.08 12.41 4.04
C PRO A 127 -14.94 11.30 4.65
N ARG A 128 -15.70 10.53 3.85
CA ARG A 128 -16.48 9.39 4.37
C ARG A 128 -15.64 8.14 4.55
N THR A 129 -14.67 7.93 3.66
CA THR A 129 -13.80 6.76 3.68
C THR A 129 -12.43 7.06 4.31
N HIS A 130 -12.12 8.34 4.55
CA HIS A 130 -10.80 8.81 4.96
C HIS A 130 -9.69 8.42 3.96
N ALA A 131 -10.04 8.25 2.69
CA ALA A 131 -9.10 7.89 1.63
C ALA A 131 -8.88 9.04 0.67
N VAL A 132 -7.70 9.09 0.07
CA VAL A 132 -7.56 9.71 -1.25
C VAL A 132 -7.91 8.66 -2.29
N GLU A 133 -8.88 8.97 -3.12
CA GLU A 133 -9.34 8.11 -4.20
C GLU A 133 -8.83 8.68 -5.53
N SER A 134 -8.12 7.86 -6.31
CA SER A 134 -7.63 8.23 -7.63
C SER A 134 -8.53 7.64 -8.70
N TYR A 135 -8.88 8.47 -9.67
CA TYR A 135 -9.69 8.10 -10.81
C TYR A 135 -9.00 8.51 -12.10
N ILE A 136 -9.26 7.75 -13.15
CA ILE A 136 -9.00 8.16 -14.53
C ILE A 136 -10.35 8.39 -15.22
N PHE A 137 -10.46 9.47 -15.97
CA PHE A 137 -11.69 9.86 -16.66
C PHE A 137 -11.50 9.75 -18.16
N SER A 138 -12.43 9.10 -18.83
CA SER A 138 -12.50 9.18 -20.29
C SER A 138 -12.88 10.61 -20.69
N THR A 139 -12.11 11.27 -21.54
CA THR A 139 -12.39 12.66 -21.98
C THR A 139 -13.42 12.75 -23.11
N ARG A 140 -13.88 11.60 -23.60
CA ARG A 140 -14.79 11.46 -24.75
C ARG A 140 -15.53 10.14 -24.69
N GLU A 141 -16.57 10.02 -25.51
CA GLU A 141 -17.11 8.69 -25.82
C GLU A 141 -16.08 7.89 -26.63
N GLN A 142 -15.80 6.66 -26.22
CA GLN A 142 -14.90 5.76 -26.92
C GLN A 142 -15.17 4.29 -26.55
N VAL A 143 -14.75 3.39 -27.42
CA VAL A 143 -14.79 1.94 -27.20
C VAL A 143 -13.35 1.45 -27.10
N VAL A 144 -13.09 0.57 -26.14
CA VAL A 144 -11.80 -0.10 -25.96
C VAL A 144 -12.01 -1.60 -26.11
N SER A 145 -11.24 -2.21 -26.99
CA SER A 145 -11.22 -3.65 -27.19
C SER A 145 -10.14 -4.26 -26.29
N ILE A 146 -10.42 -5.42 -25.69
CA ILE A 146 -9.40 -6.19 -24.96
C ILE A 146 -9.37 -7.61 -25.51
N GLU A 147 -8.34 -7.92 -26.30
CA GLU A 147 -8.22 -9.20 -27.03
C GLU A 147 -8.26 -10.40 -26.08
N ALA A 148 -7.51 -10.35 -24.97
CA ALA A 148 -7.45 -11.46 -24.01
C ALA A 148 -8.81 -11.80 -23.36
N LEU A 149 -9.79 -10.90 -23.46
CA LEU A 149 -11.14 -11.07 -22.93
C LEU A 149 -12.20 -11.28 -24.02
N ASP A 150 -11.84 -11.19 -25.31
CA ASP A 150 -12.77 -11.20 -26.45
C ASP A 150 -13.98 -10.27 -26.21
N SER A 151 -13.70 -9.05 -25.73
CA SER A 151 -14.72 -8.12 -25.23
C SER A 151 -14.40 -6.67 -25.59
N GLU A 152 -15.47 -5.90 -25.80
CA GLU A 152 -15.44 -4.45 -25.95
C GLU A 152 -16.02 -3.75 -24.72
N PHE A 153 -15.41 -2.65 -24.32
CA PHE A 153 -15.83 -1.81 -23.20
C PHE A 153 -16.13 -0.41 -23.71
N TYR A 154 -17.33 0.06 -23.38
CA TYR A 154 -17.85 1.36 -23.81
C TYR A 154 -17.65 2.36 -22.68
N PHE A 155 -17.02 3.49 -22.99
CA PHE A 155 -16.82 4.59 -22.06
C PHE A 155 -17.54 5.83 -22.56
N ALA A 156 -18.38 6.43 -21.72
CA ALA A 156 -18.96 7.74 -21.97
C ALA A 156 -17.92 8.86 -21.73
N ALA A 157 -18.18 10.04 -22.26
CA ALA A 157 -17.41 11.22 -21.89
C ALA A 157 -17.57 11.51 -20.39
N TRP A 158 -16.43 11.73 -19.74
CA TRP A 158 -16.26 11.93 -18.30
C TRP A 158 -16.69 10.74 -17.43
N GLU A 159 -16.78 9.55 -18.01
CA GLU A 159 -16.93 8.33 -17.24
C GLU A 159 -15.66 8.07 -16.41
N ALA A 160 -15.87 7.85 -15.12
CA ALA A 160 -14.81 7.66 -14.15
C ALA A 160 -14.50 6.17 -13.96
N MET A 161 -13.23 5.81 -14.04
CA MET A 161 -12.71 4.52 -13.57
C MET A 161 -11.83 4.77 -12.35
N GLN A 162 -12.18 4.14 -11.23
CA GLN A 162 -11.36 4.23 -10.03
C GLN A 162 -10.14 3.33 -10.15
N THR A 163 -8.95 3.88 -9.92
CA THR A 163 -7.68 3.13 -10.04
C THR A 163 -7.05 2.81 -8.70
N GLU A 164 -7.26 3.66 -7.69
CA GLU A 164 -6.60 3.50 -6.39
C GLU A 164 -7.43 4.11 -5.25
N HIS A 165 -7.30 3.52 -4.07
CA HIS A 165 -7.65 4.14 -2.79
C HIS A 165 -6.38 4.19 -1.95
N SER A 166 -6.19 5.28 -1.23
CA SER A 166 -5.16 5.39 -0.21
C SER A 166 -5.76 5.90 1.08
N TYR A 167 -6.16 4.97 1.93
CA TYR A 167 -6.69 5.20 3.27
C TYR A 167 -5.62 5.85 4.15
N LYS A 168 -6.05 6.90 4.85
CA LYS A 168 -5.24 7.64 5.81
C LYS A 168 -5.77 7.35 7.20
N TYR A 169 -4.87 7.19 8.15
CA TYR A 169 -5.20 6.66 9.46
C TYR A 169 -5.01 7.70 10.57
N THR A 170 -5.87 7.65 11.57
CA THR A 170 -5.61 8.23 12.89
C THR A 170 -4.83 7.25 13.74
N GLN A 171 -4.12 7.75 14.77
CA GLN A 171 -3.42 6.88 15.72
C GLN A 171 -4.37 5.88 16.40
N HIS A 172 -5.59 6.31 16.76
CA HIS A 172 -6.58 5.45 17.40
C HIS A 172 -7.04 4.29 16.49
N GLU A 173 -7.25 4.54 15.20
CA GLU A 173 -7.58 3.49 14.24
C GLU A 173 -6.44 2.48 14.12
N ILE A 174 -5.18 2.93 14.18
CA ILE A 174 -4.00 2.08 14.11
C ILE A 174 -3.87 1.19 15.35
N GLU A 175 -4.06 1.75 16.55
CA GLU A 175 -4.07 0.99 17.81
C GLU A 175 -5.21 -0.04 17.84
N THR A 176 -6.39 0.34 17.34
CA THR A 176 -7.55 -0.56 17.21
C THR A 176 -7.26 -1.71 16.24
N LEU A 177 -6.67 -1.39 15.08
CA LEU A 177 -6.30 -2.37 14.07
C LEU A 177 -5.28 -3.39 14.61
N ALA A 178 -4.29 -2.91 15.40
CA ALA A 178 -3.32 -3.77 16.08
C ALA A 178 -4.02 -4.75 17.04
N ALA A 179 -4.83 -4.21 17.96
CA ALA A 179 -5.50 -4.99 18.98
C ALA A 179 -6.46 -6.03 18.37
N HIS A 180 -7.24 -5.64 17.36
CA HIS A 180 -8.14 -6.56 16.67
C HIS A 180 -7.36 -7.65 15.94
N SER A 181 -6.20 -7.36 15.38
CA SER A 181 -5.42 -8.31 14.58
C SER A 181 -4.47 -9.19 15.40
N GLY A 182 -4.57 -9.19 16.74
CA GLY A 182 -3.76 -10.04 17.61
C GLY A 182 -2.38 -9.46 17.96
N TYR A 183 -2.24 -8.14 17.92
CA TYR A 183 -0.98 -7.48 18.23
C TYR A 183 -1.07 -6.56 19.43
N GLU A 184 0.04 -6.43 20.15
CA GLU A 184 0.25 -5.38 21.15
C GLU A 184 1.12 -4.27 20.57
N VAL A 185 0.69 -3.01 20.69
CA VAL A 185 1.48 -1.86 20.26
C VAL A 185 2.64 -1.64 21.23
N VAL A 186 3.87 -1.68 20.73
CA VAL A 186 5.08 -1.44 21.53
C VAL A 186 5.52 0.01 21.44
N LYS A 187 5.54 0.58 20.23
CA LYS A 187 6.00 1.96 20.01
C LYS A 187 5.47 2.56 18.72
N HIS A 188 5.30 3.87 18.74
CA HIS A 188 5.04 4.70 17.58
C HIS A 188 6.24 5.62 17.30
N LEU A 189 6.67 5.69 16.04
CA LEU A 189 7.72 6.57 15.56
C LEU A 189 7.12 7.52 14.52
N PHE A 190 7.14 8.82 14.80
CA PHE A 190 6.59 9.84 13.91
C PHE A 190 7.70 10.57 13.16
N ASP A 191 7.39 11.04 11.95
CA ASP A 191 8.19 12.08 11.31
C ASP A 191 8.02 13.44 12.03
N ALA A 192 8.89 14.40 11.73
CA ALA A 192 8.88 15.71 12.38
C ALA A 192 7.56 16.48 12.20
N ASN A 193 6.79 16.21 11.13
CA ASN A 193 5.50 16.87 10.88
C ASN A 193 4.30 16.07 11.40
N HIS A 194 4.51 14.88 11.96
CA HIS A 194 3.43 13.96 12.36
C HIS A 194 2.46 13.63 11.22
N TYR A 195 3.00 13.46 10.03
CA TYR A 195 2.31 13.09 8.80
C TYR A 195 2.40 11.62 8.48
N PHE A 196 3.42 10.95 9.00
CA PHE A 196 3.66 9.53 8.82
C PHE A 196 4.03 8.90 10.16
N MET A 197 3.64 7.65 10.36
CA MET A 197 4.00 6.88 11.54
C MET A 197 4.47 5.49 11.16
N ASP A 198 5.66 5.11 11.63
CA ASP A 198 6.04 3.71 11.71
C ASP A 198 5.65 3.17 13.08
N SER A 199 4.74 2.20 13.09
CA SER A 199 4.26 1.58 14.31
C SER A 199 4.85 0.19 14.48
N ILE A 200 5.46 -0.05 15.64
CA ILE A 200 6.07 -1.33 16.01
C ILE A 200 5.10 -2.08 16.91
N TRP A 201 4.71 -3.27 16.49
CA TRP A 201 3.80 -4.13 17.22
C TRP A 201 4.42 -5.51 17.49
N GLU A 202 4.06 -6.10 18.62
CA GLU A 202 4.44 -7.46 19.02
C GLU A 202 3.29 -8.43 18.76
N VAL A 203 3.61 -9.60 18.20
CA VAL A 203 2.67 -10.69 17.95
C VAL A 203 2.23 -11.30 19.29
N LYS A 204 0.92 -11.31 19.55
CA LYS A 204 0.29 -12.00 20.69
C LYS A 204 -0.62 -13.11 20.16
N LYS A 205 -0.37 -14.35 20.58
CA LYS A 205 -1.19 -15.52 20.25
C LYS A 205 -2.09 -15.92 21.41
#